data_AF-A0A6N2HLL3-F1
#
_entry.id   AF-A0A6N2HLL3-F1
#
_cell.length_a   1.000
_cell.length_b   1.000
_cell.length_c   1.000
_cell.angle_alpha   90.00
_cell.angle_beta   90.00
_cell.angle_gamma   90.00
#
_symmetry.space_group_name_H-M   'P 1'
#
loop_
_entity.id
_entity.type
_entity.pdbx_description
1 polymer ?
#
loop_
_entity_poly.entity_id
_entity_poly.type
_entity_poly.pdbx_seq_one_letter_code
_entity_poly.pdbx_strand_id
1 'polypeptide(L)' 'ERLAANQVPVVAAVYHDDMYVDTGHSLRTAASIRGLRTWVTNEYEHDGLRAGGPRVLDRLLAMVRGEA' A
#
# COMPACT_ATOMS: atom_id res chain seq x y z
N GLU A 1 2.55 11.15 14.73
CA GLU A 1 1.26 11.71 15.20
C GLU A 1 0.40 12.33 14.10
N ARG A 2 0.93 13.17 13.20
CA ARG A 2 0.11 13.85 12.17
C ARG A 2 -0.77 12.92 11.31
N LEU A 3 -0.22 11.81 10.81
CA LEU A 3 -0.96 10.87 9.95
C LEU A 3 -2.03 10.05 10.69
N ALA A 4 -1.94 9.95 12.02
CA ALA A 4 -2.99 9.29 12.81
C ALA A 4 -4.31 10.09 12.81
N ALA A 5 -4.25 11.40 12.54
CA ALA A 5 -5.41 12.27 12.40
C ALA A 5 -5.87 12.43 10.93
N ASN A 6 -5.39 11.58 10.02
CA ASN A 6 -5.75 11.64 8.61
C ASN A 6 -7.27 11.48 8.41
N GLN A 7 -7.83 12.30 7.52
CA GLN A 7 -9.26 12.31 7.17
C GLN A 7 -9.50 11.94 5.70
N VAL A 8 -8.45 11.87 4.89
CA VAL A 8 -8.55 11.51 3.47
C VAL A 8 -8.46 9.99 3.34
N PRO A 9 -9.27 9.33 2.50
CA PRO A 9 -9.11 7.90 2.24
C PRO A 9 -7.72 7.58 1.69
N VAL A 10 -7.06 6.55 2.21
CA VAL A 10 -5.71 6.13 1.78
C VAL A 10 -5.69 4.63 1.51
N VAL A 11 -4.99 4.25 0.46
CA VAL A 11 -4.63 2.86 0.19
C VAL A 11 -3.13 2.77 -0.07
N ALA A 12 -2.52 1.63 0.22
CA ALA A 12 -1.10 1.40 -0.01
C ALA A 12 -0.84 -0.01 -0.52
N ALA A 13 0.03 -0.14 -1.52
CA ALA A 13 0.66 -1.41 -1.84
C ALA A 13 1.79 -1.66 -0.84
N VAL A 14 1.86 -2.89 -0.32
CA VAL A 14 2.95 -3.38 0.52
C VAL A 14 3.52 -4.60 -0.18
N TYR A 15 4.73 -4.46 -0.70
CA TYR A 15 5.43 -5.57 -1.34
C TYR A 15 6.06 -6.45 -0.26
N HIS A 16 5.62 -7.70 -0.17
CA HIS A 16 5.99 -8.62 0.90
C HIS A 16 7.50 -8.88 0.93
N ASP A 17 8.09 -9.03 -0.26
CA ASP A 17 9.49 -9.39 -0.47
C ASP A 17 10.32 -8.17 -0.92
N ASP A 18 9.94 -6.96 -0.49
CA ASP A 18 10.73 -5.74 -0.77
C ASP A 18 12.11 -5.82 -0.12
N MET A 19 13.16 -5.73 -0.94
CA MET A 19 14.56 -5.79 -0.48
C MET A 19 15.00 -4.60 0.39
N TYR A 20 14.28 -3.47 0.35
CA TYR A 20 14.63 -2.23 1.04
C TYR A 20 13.74 -1.94 2.24
N VAL A 21 12.46 -2.32 2.17
CA VAL A 21 11.48 -1.99 3.22
C VAL A 21 10.83 -3.26 3.75
N ASP A 22 11.27 -3.68 4.93
CA ASP A 22 10.67 -4.81 5.64
C ASP A 22 9.14 -4.68 5.78
N THR A 23 8.44 -5.75 5.44
CA THR A 23 6.97 -5.82 5.48
C THR A 23 6.42 -5.55 6.87
N GLY A 24 7.09 -6.02 7.93
CA GLY A 24 6.70 -5.76 9.31
C GLY A 24 6.72 -4.26 9.65
N HIS A 25 7.76 -3.54 9.22
CA HIS A 25 7.83 -2.08 9.37
C HIS A 25 6.72 -1.36 8.60
N SER A 26 6.47 -1.77 7.36
CA SER A 26 5.38 -1.23 6.53
C SER A 26 4.02 -1.40 7.19
N LEU A 27 3.72 -2.59 7.69
CA LEU A 27 2.44 -2.90 8.33
C LEU A 27 2.26 -2.18 9.67
N ARG A 28 3.32 -2.04 10.49
CA ARG A 28 3.26 -1.22 11.72
C ARG A 28 2.97 0.25 11.41
N THR A 29 3.59 0.79 10.36
CA THR A 29 3.35 2.16 9.92
C THR A 29 1.93 2.33 9.40
N ALA A 30 1.48 1.43 8.54
CA ALA A 30 0.12 1.39 8.00
C ALA A 30 -0.95 1.40 9.11
N ALA A 31 -0.76 0.58 10.16
CA ALA A 31 -1.66 0.52 11.30
C ALA A 31 -1.75 1.84 12.11
N SER A 32 -0.73 2.69 12.03
CA SER A 32 -0.71 4.00 12.72
C SER A 32 -1.44 5.12 11.95
N ILE A 33 -1.80 4.89 10.68
CA ILE A 33 -2.42 5.88 9.80
C ILE A 33 -3.92 5.64 9.73
N ARG A 34 -4.72 6.63 10.15
CA ARG A 34 -6.18 6.50 10.14
C ARG A 34 -6.72 6.39 8.71
N GLY A 35 -7.56 5.38 8.50
CA GLY A 35 -8.26 5.14 7.23
C GLY A 35 -7.40 4.51 6.13
N LEU A 36 -6.16 4.11 6.42
CA LEU A 36 -5.29 3.44 5.45
C LEU A 36 -5.68 1.96 5.32
N ARG A 37 -5.86 1.50 4.08
CA ARG A 37 -6.04 0.08 3.73
C ARG A 37 -4.84 -0.42 2.93
N THR A 38 -4.34 -1.61 3.24
CA THR A 38 -3.20 -2.20 2.54
C THR A 38 -3.64 -3.26 1.54
N TRP A 39 -2.92 -3.34 0.42
CA TRP A 39 -2.82 -4.54 -0.40
C TRP A 39 -1.42 -5.10 -0.25
N VAL A 40 -1.31 -6.21 0.48
CA VAL A 40 -0.04 -6.92 0.66
C VAL A 40 0.10 -7.93 -0.47
N THR A 41 1.22 -7.92 -1.20
CA THR A 41 1.45 -8.82 -2.33
C THR A 41 2.92 -9.21 -2.44
N ASN A 42 3.19 -10.43 -2.88
CA ASN A 42 4.51 -10.92 -3.27
C ASN A 42 4.65 -11.06 -4.79
N GLU A 43 3.69 -10.54 -5.57
CA GLU A 43 3.77 -10.51 -7.04
C GLU A 43 4.84 -9.55 -7.56
N TYR A 44 5.31 -8.64 -6.71
CA TYR A 44 6.24 -7.57 -7.02
C TYR A 44 7.21 -7.32 -5.87
N GLU A 45 8.36 -6.73 -6.20
CA GLU A 45 9.31 -6.19 -5.24
C GLU A 45 9.24 -4.66 -5.25
N HIS A 46 10.30 -4.00 -4.77
CA HIS A 46 10.39 -2.55 -4.64
C HIS A 46 10.03 -1.78 -5.91
N ASP A 47 10.36 -2.32 -7.09
CA ASP A 47 10.10 -1.70 -8.38
C ASP A 47 8.73 -2.07 -8.98
N GLY A 48 7.77 -2.52 -8.16
CA GLY A 48 6.44 -2.97 -8.60
C GLY A 48 5.67 -1.99 -9.48
N LEU A 49 5.81 -0.67 -9.26
CA LEU A 49 5.22 0.34 -10.17
C LEU A 49 5.88 0.37 -11.56
N ARG A 50 7.16 0.01 -11.67
CA ARG A 50 7.87 -0.07 -12.95
C ARG A 50 7.63 -1.42 -13.62
N ALA A 51 7.61 -2.50 -12.84
CA ALA A 51 7.40 -3.87 -13.33
C ALA A 51 5.94 -4.14 -13.74
N GLY A 52 4.97 -3.61 -12.98
CA GLY A 52 3.55 -3.89 -13.13
C GLY A 52 2.66 -2.64 -13.16
N GLY A 53 3.22 -1.48 -13.52
CA GLY A 53 2.62 -0.15 -13.35
C GLY A 53 1.10 -0.04 -13.52
N PRO A 54 0.53 -0.36 -14.70
CA PRO A 54 -0.91 -0.30 -14.91
C PRO A 54 -1.69 -1.17 -13.91
N ARG A 55 -1.27 -2.43 -13.68
CA ARG A 55 -1.94 -3.35 -12.74
C ARG A 55 -1.87 -2.84 -11.30
N VAL A 56 -0.72 -2.36 -10.86
CA VAL A 56 -0.54 -1.84 -9.51
C VAL A 56 -1.40 -0.60 -9.29
N LEU A 57 -1.36 0.36 -10.22
CA LEU A 57 -2.12 1.59 -10.11
C LEU A 57 -3.63 1.32 -10.20
N ASP A 58 -4.08 0.52 -11.17
CA ASP A 58 -5.50 0.17 -11.34
C ASP A 58 -6.05 -0.52 -10.08
N ARG A 59 -5.28 -1.42 -9.48
CA ARG A 59 -5.67 -2.08 -8.21
C ARG A 59 -5.84 -1.06 -7.09
N LEU A 60 -4.90 -0.14 -6.91
CA LEU A 60 -5.01 0.90 -5.88
C LEU A 60 -6.19 1.83 -6.13
N LEU A 61 -6.45 2.23 -7.38
CA LEU A 61 -7.61 3.05 -7.74
C LEU A 61 -8.93 2.33 -7.47
N ALA A 62 -9.06 1.06 -7.86
CA ALA A 62 -10.23 0.24 -7.56
C ALA A 62 -10.45 0.12 -6.04
N MET A 63 -9.37 -0.06 -5.26
CA MET A 63 -9.47 -0.07 -3.80
C MET A 63 -10.03 1.25 -3.27
N VAL A 64 -9.52 2.40 -3.72
CA VAL A 64 -10.03 3.72 -3.29
C VAL A 64 -11.52 3.86 -3.60
N ARG A 65 -11.98 3.36 -4.76
CA ARG A 65 -13.39 3.39 -5.18
C ARG A 65 -14.28 2.38 -4.46
N GLY A 66 -13.70 1.40 -3.75
CA GLY A 66 -14.46 0.32 -3.10
C GLY A 66 -14.85 -0.81 -4.05
N GLU A 67 -14.12 -0.97 -5.15
CA GLU A 67 -14.40 -1.91 -6.24
C GLU A 67 -13.49 -3.16 -6.21
N ALA A 68 -12.67 -3.32 -5.18
CA ALA A 68 -11.52 -4.23 -5.14
C ALA A 68 -11.55 -5.28 -4.02
#